data_AF-A0AAV2QR88-F1
#
_entry.id   AF-A0AAV2QR88-F1
#
_cell.length_a   1.000
_cell.length_b   1.000
_cell.length_c   1.000
_cell.angle_alpha   90.00
_cell.angle_beta   90.00
_cell.angle_gamma   90.00
#
_symmetry.space_group_name_H-M   'P 1'
#
loop_
_entity.id
_entity.type
_entity.pdbx_description
1 polymer ?
#
loop_
_entity_poly.entity_id
_entity_poly.type
_entity_poly.pdbx_seq_one_letter_code
_entity_poly.pdbx_strand_id
1 'polypeptide(L)'
;CVVDGRCYVTGETWINGCMEERCNHGSIISEPGPGSCYINEICYMNGDTFEDHEVCAIMECFNGQPKVKTNGCRMEGKCRMNNEEWVEKCMKFVCEKGKV
;
A
#
# COMPACT_ATOMS: atom_id res chain seq x y z
N CYS A 1 -12.07 -25.34 8.03
CA CYS A 1 -10.75 -24.80 8.37
C CYS A 1 -10.77 -24.37 9.82
N VAL A 2 -9.64 -24.40 10.52
CA VAL A 2 -9.54 -23.91 11.92
C VAL A 2 -8.48 -22.82 11.95
N VAL A 3 -8.88 -21.60 12.32
CA VAL A 3 -8.01 -20.42 12.42
C VAL A 3 -8.21 -19.82 13.81
N ASP A 4 -7.15 -19.67 14.58
CA ASP A 4 -7.16 -19.12 15.95
C ASP A 4 -8.25 -19.71 16.87
N GLY A 5 -8.48 -21.03 16.75
CA GLY A 5 -9.48 -21.75 17.55
C GLY A 5 -10.93 -21.62 17.06
N ARG A 6 -11.17 -20.89 15.96
CA ARG A 6 -12.48 -20.77 15.31
C ARG A 6 -12.60 -21.72 14.11
N CYS A 7 -13.75 -22.38 13.99
CA CYS A 7 -14.08 -23.24 12.86
C CYS A 7 -14.77 -22.45 11.76
N TYR A 8 -14.31 -22.64 10.52
CA TYR A 8 -14.88 -22.08 9.29
C TYR A 8 -15.32 -23.21 8.37
N VAL A 9 -16.55 -23.14 7.86
CA VAL A 9 -17.07 -24.15 6.91
C VAL A 9 -16.50 -23.94 5.52
N THR A 10 -16.48 -24.98 4.68
CA THR A 10 -16.04 -24.84 3.28
C THR A 10 -16.89 -23.78 2.56
N GLY A 11 -16.23 -22.84 1.89
CA GLY A 11 -16.83 -21.71 1.21
C GLY A 11 -16.97 -20.45 2.08
N GLU A 12 -16.85 -20.56 3.41
CA GLU A 12 -16.88 -19.39 4.30
C GLU A 12 -15.67 -18.49 4.05
N THR A 13 -15.93 -17.17 3.99
CA THR A 13 -14.91 -16.14 3.81
C THR A 13 -14.82 -15.22 5.03
N TRP A 14 -13.63 -14.68 5.27
CA TRP A 14 -13.39 -13.69 6.32
C TRP A 14 -12.27 -12.73 5.90
N ILE A 15 -12.20 -11.59 6.58
CA ILE A 15 -11.16 -10.58 6.35
C ILE A 15 -10.04 -10.78 7.36
N ASN A 16 -8.80 -10.85 6.87
CA ASN A 16 -7.58 -10.89 7.65
C ASN A 16 -6.66 -9.75 7.20
N GLY A 17 -6.71 -8.62 7.91
CA GLY A 17 -6.06 -7.39 7.45
C GLY A 17 -6.68 -6.90 6.13
N CYS A 18 -5.86 -6.76 5.10
CA CYS A 18 -6.29 -6.38 3.75
C CYS A 18 -6.57 -7.58 2.82
N MET A 19 -6.41 -8.81 3.32
CA MET A 19 -6.69 -10.04 2.57
C MET A 19 -8.11 -10.54 2.86
N GLU A 20 -8.79 -11.04 1.84
CA GLU A 20 -9.95 -11.92 2.00
C GLU A 20 -9.47 -13.37 1.95
N GLU A 21 -9.78 -14.10 3.02
CA GLU A 21 -9.45 -15.52 3.14
C GLU A 21 -10.72 -16.36 2.97
N ARG A 22 -10.56 -17.53 2.37
CA ARG A 22 -11.65 -18.49 2.13
C ARG A 22 -11.23 -19.88 2.54
N CYS A 23 -12.11 -20.57 3.28
CA CYS A 23 -11.91 -21.97 3.57
C CYS A 23 -12.28 -22.83 2.35
N ASN A 24 -11.34 -23.61 1.84
CA ASN A 24 -11.55 -24.56 0.75
C ASN A 24 -11.10 -25.96 1.17
N HIS A 25 -12.05 -26.81 1.58
CA HIS A 25 -11.79 -28.22 1.93
C HIS A 25 -10.63 -28.43 2.92
N GLY A 26 -10.50 -27.55 3.91
CA GLY A 26 -9.45 -27.62 4.94
C GLY A 26 -8.22 -26.76 4.65
N SER A 27 -8.06 -26.27 3.42
CA SER A 27 -7.03 -25.29 3.05
C SER A 27 -7.57 -23.87 3.12
N ILE A 28 -6.69 -22.91 3.42
CA ILE A 28 -7.01 -21.48 3.36
C ILE A 28 -6.52 -20.95 2.01
N ILE A 29 -7.41 -20.32 1.26
CA ILE A 29 -7.07 -19.52 0.07
C ILE A 29 -7.07 -18.07 0.52
N SER A 30 -6.05 -17.30 0.13
CA SER A 30 -5.91 -15.88 0.49
C SER A 30 -5.79 -15.06 -0.78
N GLU A 31 -6.65 -14.06 -0.93
CA GLU A 31 -6.69 -13.14 -2.06
C GLU A 31 -6.79 -11.70 -1.54
N PRO A 32 -6.36 -10.66 -2.29
CA PRO A 32 -6.57 -9.28 -1.88
C PRO A 32 -8.06 -9.00 -1.64
N GLY A 33 -8.38 -8.46 -0.47
CA GLY A 33 -9.76 -8.20 -0.09
C GLY A 33 -10.39 -7.09 -0.95
N PRO A 34 -11.73 -7.00 -0.98
CA PRO A 34 -12.44 -6.01 -1.78
C PRO A 34 -11.95 -4.58 -1.51
N GLY A 35 -11.55 -3.88 -2.57
CA GLY A 35 -11.06 -2.50 -2.48
C GLY A 35 -9.61 -2.35 -1.95
N SER A 36 -8.92 -3.46 -1.68
CA SER A 36 -7.50 -3.45 -1.30
C SER A 36 -6.59 -3.45 -2.52
N CYS A 37 -5.42 -2.84 -2.39
CA CYS A 37 -4.42 -2.76 -3.45
C CYS A 37 -3.32 -3.78 -3.18
N TYR A 38 -3.01 -4.62 -4.18
CA TYR A 38 -1.92 -5.59 -4.09
C TYR A 38 -0.78 -5.16 -5.02
N ILE A 39 0.28 -4.60 -4.43
CA ILE A 39 1.36 -3.92 -5.15
C ILE A 39 2.69 -4.44 -4.62
N ASN A 40 3.53 -4.97 -5.50
CA ASN A 40 4.85 -5.52 -5.15
C ASN A 40 4.80 -6.50 -3.98
N GLU A 41 3.83 -7.42 -4.00
CA GLU A 41 3.59 -8.44 -2.96
C GLU A 41 3.17 -7.87 -1.59
N ILE A 42 2.92 -6.55 -1.50
CA ILE A 42 2.39 -5.90 -0.32
C ILE A 42 0.92 -5.57 -0.58
N CYS A 43 0.10 -5.87 0.42
CA CYS A 43 -1.30 -5.60 0.39
C CYS A 43 -1.62 -4.38 1.26
N TYR A 44 -2.36 -3.43 0.69
CA TYR A 44 -2.75 -2.16 1.30
C TYR A 44 -4.27 -2.10 1.42
N MET A 45 -4.78 -1.77 2.59
CA MET A 45 -6.20 -1.51 2.78
C MET A 45 -6.61 -0.23 2.07
N ASN A 46 -7.90 -0.11 1.76
CA ASN A 46 -8.44 1.13 1.23
C ASN A 46 -8.18 2.30 2.21
N GLY A 47 -7.54 3.36 1.71
CA GLY A 47 -7.10 4.53 2.46
C GLY A 47 -5.65 4.48 2.95
N ASP A 48 -4.99 3.31 2.92
CA ASP A 48 -3.57 3.21 3.26
C ASP A 48 -2.72 4.03 2.29
N THR A 49 -1.68 4.64 2.83
CA THR A 49 -0.69 5.40 2.05
C THR A 49 0.65 4.70 2.04
N PHE A 50 1.33 4.75 0.89
CA PHE A 50 2.66 4.17 0.72
C PHE A 50 3.49 5.00 -0.25
N GLU A 51 4.81 4.87 -0.13
CA GLU A 51 5.75 5.56 -1.01
C GLU A 51 6.01 4.71 -2.26
N ASP A 52 5.96 5.36 -3.42
CA ASP A 52 6.38 4.78 -4.69
C ASP A 52 7.52 5.63 -5.26
N HIS A 53 8.74 5.10 -5.17
CA HIS A 53 9.95 5.77 -5.66
C HIS A 53 10.07 5.73 -7.19
N GLU A 54 9.33 4.85 -7.88
CA GLU A 54 9.34 4.77 -9.34
C GLU A 54 8.54 5.94 -9.93
N VAL A 55 7.32 6.18 -9.46
CA VAL A 55 6.56 7.39 -9.85
C VAL A 55 6.94 8.63 -9.04
N CYS A 56 7.75 8.45 -8.00
CA CYS A 56 8.17 9.47 -7.05
C CYS A 56 6.99 10.22 -6.43
N ALA A 57 6.16 9.49 -5.69
CA ALA A 57 4.98 10.03 -5.03
C ALA A 57 4.62 9.22 -3.78
N ILE A 58 3.87 9.86 -2.87
CA ILE A 58 3.06 9.17 -1.88
C ILE A 58 1.75 8.80 -2.57
N MET A 59 1.48 7.50 -2.61
CA MET A 59 0.28 6.90 -3.16
C MET A 59 -0.73 6.62 -2.04
N GLU A 60 -2.00 6.55 -2.40
CA GLU A 60 -3.09 6.07 -1.55
C GLU A 60 -3.80 4.93 -2.26
N CYS A 61 -4.04 3.83 -1.55
CA CYS A 61 -4.91 2.79 -2.07
C CYS A 61 -6.36 3.29 -2.04
N PHE A 62 -7.02 3.35 -3.19
CA PHE A 62 -8.40 3.80 -3.29
C PHE A 62 -9.22 2.84 -4.16
N ASN A 63 -10.12 2.10 -3.52
CA ASN A 63 -11.02 1.12 -4.16
C ASN A 63 -10.27 0.15 -5.09
N GLY A 64 -9.19 -0.44 -4.59
CA GLY A 64 -8.41 -1.46 -5.29
C GLY A 64 -7.42 -0.90 -6.31
N GLN A 65 -7.29 0.42 -6.40
CA GLN A 65 -6.33 1.07 -7.30
C GLN A 65 -5.47 2.08 -6.55
N PRO A 66 -4.15 2.10 -6.78
CA PRO A 66 -3.30 3.14 -6.25
C PRO A 66 -3.56 4.48 -6.95
N LYS A 67 -3.66 5.55 -6.17
CA LYS A 67 -3.79 6.92 -6.66
C LYS A 67 -2.71 7.80 -6.06
N VAL A 68 -2.21 8.74 -6.85
CA VAL A 68 -1.27 9.74 -6.34
C VAL A 68 -2.00 10.60 -5.30
N LYS A 69 -1.48 10.62 -4.08
CA LYS A 69 -1.94 11.52 -3.00
C LYS A 69 -1.11 12.79 -2.96
N THR A 70 0.20 12.66 -3.12
CA THR A 70 1.14 13.78 -3.08
C THR A 70 2.36 13.45 -3.92
N ASN A 71 2.74 14.34 -4.83
CA ASN A 71 3.95 14.16 -5.64
C ASN A 71 5.21 14.39 -4.79
N GLY A 72 6.30 13.70 -5.15
CA GLY A 72 7.65 14.01 -4.69
C GLY A 72 8.42 14.87 -5.69
N CYS A 73 9.69 15.10 -5.39
CA CYS A 73 10.65 15.82 -6.21
C CYS A 73 11.70 14.84 -6.73
N ARG A 74 11.95 14.85 -8.05
CA ARG A 74 13.11 14.15 -8.63
C ARG A 74 14.27 15.12 -8.79
N MET A 75 15.38 14.84 -8.12
CA MET A 75 16.62 15.61 -8.24
C MET A 75 17.81 14.66 -8.44
N GLU A 76 18.57 14.87 -9.50
CA GLU A 76 19.73 14.03 -9.87
C GLU A 76 19.43 12.52 -9.88
N GLY A 77 18.24 12.14 -10.35
CA GLY A 77 17.78 10.75 -10.42
C GLY A 77 17.27 10.16 -9.10
N LYS A 78 17.38 10.88 -7.98
CA LYS A 78 16.82 10.47 -6.68
C LYS A 78 15.43 11.05 -6.49
N CYS A 79 14.51 10.21 -6.01
CA CYS A 79 13.22 10.67 -5.53
C CYS A 79 13.35 11.21 -4.10
N ARG A 80 12.72 12.35 -3.85
CA ARG A 80 12.56 12.98 -2.53
C ARG A 80 11.08 13.14 -2.24
N MET A 81 10.62 12.65 -1.10
CA MET A 81 9.21 12.75 -0.74
C MET A 81 8.85 14.18 -0.35
N ASN A 82 7.56 14.51 -0.41
CA ASN A 82 7.11 15.85 -0.08
C ASN A 82 7.47 16.20 1.38
N ASN A 83 7.98 17.41 1.58
CA ASN A 83 8.58 17.93 2.81
C ASN A 83 9.85 17.21 3.28
N GLU A 84 10.43 16.32 2.47
CA GLU A 84 11.75 15.76 2.78
C GLU A 84 12.80 16.87 2.67
N GLU A 85 13.60 17.01 3.73
CA GLU A 85 14.73 17.92 3.78
C GLU A 85 16.05 17.15 3.56
N TRP A 86 16.98 17.74 2.81
CA TRP A 86 18.33 17.18 2.67
C TRP A 86 19.38 18.27 2.57
N VAL A 87 20.64 17.90 2.85
CA VAL A 87 21.80 18.77 2.70
C VAL A 87 22.68 18.25 1.58
N GLU A 88 23.06 19.13 0.67
CA GLU A 88 23.95 18.81 -0.44
C GLU A 88 24.84 20.02 -0.76
N LYS A 89 26.15 19.80 -0.91
CA LYS A 89 27.15 20.85 -1.18
C LYS A 89 27.01 22.05 -0.21
N CYS A 90 26.75 21.77 1.07
CA CYS A 90 26.51 22.75 2.15
C CYS A 90 25.25 23.61 2.00
N MET A 91 24.34 23.28 1.09
CA MET A 91 23.02 23.90 0.96
C MET A 91 21.95 22.97 1.53
N LYS A 92 20.96 23.53 2.22
CA LYS A 92 19.77 22.81 2.66
C LYS A 92 18.68 22.96 1.61
N PHE A 93 18.06 21.85 1.24
CA PHE A 93 16.95 21.78 0.31
C PHE A 93 15.75 21.14 1.00
N VAL A 94 14.55 21.47 0.51
CA VAL A 94 13.29 20.85 0.91
C VAL A 94 12.50 20.55 -0.37
N CYS A 95 11.88 19.38 -0.42
CA CYS A 95 10.93 19.09 -1.49
C CYS A 95 9.59 19.70 -1.15
N GLU A 96 9.12 20.66 -1.94
CA GLU A 96 7.78 21.24 -1.78
C GLU A 96 6.92 20.90 -3.00
N LYS A 97 5.95 20.01 -2.79
CA LYS A 97 4.94 19.62 -3.78
C LYS A 97 3.55 19.62 -3.15
N GLY A 98 2.58 20.11 -3.90
CA GLY A 98 1.18 20.14 -3.49
C GLY A 98 0.49 18.77 -3.57
N LYS A 99 -0.65 18.65 -2.88
CA LYS A 99 -1.63 17.60 -3.15
C LYS A 99 -2.17 17.79 -4.57
N VAL A 100 -2.37 16.70 -5.30
CA VAL A 100 -2.95 16.72 -6.66
C VAL A 100 -4.47 16.72 -6.57
#